data_AF-A0A970HAY7-F1
#
_entry.id   AF-A0A970HAY7-F1
#
_cell.length_a   1.000
_cell.length_b   1.000
_cell.length_c   1.000
_cell.angle_alpha   90.00
_cell.angle_beta   90.00
_cell.angle_gamma   90.00
#
_symmetry.space_group_name_H-M   'P 1'
#
loop_
_entity.id
_entity.type
_entity.pdbx_description
1 polymer ?
#
loop_
_entity_poly.entity_id
_entity_poly.type
_entity_poly.pdbx_seq_one_letter_code
_entity_poly.pdbx_strand_id
1 'polypeptide(L)' 'VLVTHEADIAQCAGRVVTLSDGRIVGDEPVAEPLDAAARAAALRGRAA' A
#
# COMPACT_ATOMS: atom_id res chain seq x y z
N VAL A 1 -1.36 11.34 -3.30
CA VAL A 1 -0.96 10.20 -4.16
C VAL A 1 0.36 9.68 -3.63
N LEU A 2 0.49 8.36 -3.46
CA LEU A 2 1.69 7.66 -2.99
C LEU A 2 2.17 6.72 -4.10
N VAL A 3 3.48 6.60 -4.29
CA VAL A 3 4.08 5.65 -5.24
C VAL A 3 5.02 4.74 -4.46
N THR A 4 4.83 3.43 -4.61
CA THR A 4 5.68 2.42 -4.01
C THR A 4 5.77 1.20 -4.93
N HIS A 5 6.87 0.47 -4.85
CA HIS A 5 7.02 -0.85 -5.45
C HIS A 5 6.65 -1.97 -4.47
N GLU A 6 6.39 -1.63 -3.20
CA GLU A 6 6.04 -2.57 -2.15
C GLU A 6 4.52 -2.75 -2.07
N ALA A 7 4.05 -3.95 -2.43
CA ALA A 7 2.62 -4.25 -2.50
C ALA A 7 1.92 -4.12 -1.13
N ASP A 8 2.61 -4.43 -0.03
CA ASP A 8 2.03 -4.39 1.31
C ASP A 8 1.83 -2.96 1.84
N ILE A 9 2.62 -2.01 1.34
CA ILE A 9 2.41 -0.58 1.54
C ILE A 9 1.26 -0.08 0.66
N ALA A 10 1.19 -0.53 -0.59
CA ALA A 10 0.08 -0.17 -1.49
C ALA A 10 -1.29 -0.64 -0.97
N GLN A 11 -1.36 -1.79 -0.30
CA GLN A 11 -2.56 -2.34 0.34
C GLN A 11 -3.12 -1.44 1.46
N CYS A 12 -2.33 -0.50 2.00
CA CYS A 12 -2.83 0.48 2.97
C CYS A 12 -3.66 1.61 2.31
N ALA A 13 -3.64 1.73 0.98
CA ALA A 13 -4.39 2.73 0.24
C ALA A 13 -5.84 2.26 -0.03
N GLY A 14 -6.73 3.19 -0.36
CA GLY A 14 -8.12 2.86 -0.76
C GLY A 14 -8.27 2.38 -2.21
N ARG A 15 -7.25 2.59 -3.05
CA ARG A 15 -7.21 2.18 -4.47
C ARG A 15 -5.76 2.01 -4.87
N VAL A 16 -5.49 1.01 -5.70
CA VAL A 16 -4.17 0.78 -6.29
C VAL A 16 -4.29 0.95 -7.79
N VAL A 17 -3.40 1.77 -8.35
CA VAL A 17 -3.21 1.89 -9.80
C VAL A 17 -1.83 1.31 -10.10
N THR A 18 -1.78 0.27 -10.91
CA THR A 18 -0.53 -0.39 -11.29
C THR A 18 -0.05 0.17 -12.61
N LEU A 19 1.20 0.64 -12.65
CA LEU A 19 1.83 1.16 -13.86
C LEU A 19 2.97 0.25 -14.31
N SER A 20 3.06 0.02 -15.63
CA SER A 20 4.17 -0.67 -16.28
C SER A 20 4.52 0.05 -17.56
N ASP A 21 5.79 0.41 -17.76
CA ASP A 21 6.29 1.12 -18.94
C ASP A 21 5.45 2.36 -19.32
N GLY A 22 5.10 3.16 -18.32
CA GLY A 22 4.32 4.39 -18.49
C GLY A 22 2.83 4.16 -18.81
N ARG A 23 2.35 2.91 -18.77
CA ARG A 23 0.95 2.55 -19.02
C ARG A 23 0.29 2.06 -17.74
N ILE A 24 -1.00 2.39 -17.56
CA ILE A 24 -1.82 1.79 -16.51
C ILE A 24 -2.19 0.37 -16.94
N VAL A 25 -1.81 -0.61 -16.13
CA VAL A 25 -2.08 -2.05 -16.36
C VAL A 25 -3.05 -2.64 -15.33
N GLY A 26 -3.45 -1.85 -14.33
CA GLY A 26 -4.50 -2.18 -13.35
C GLY A 26 -4.98 -0.92 -12.63
N ASP A 27 -6.26 -0.87 -12.28
CA ASP A 27 -6.89 0.19 -11.49
C ASP A 27 -8.07 -0.41 -10.72
N GLU A 28 -7.83 -0.73 -9.44
CA GLU A 28 -8.79 -1.43 -8.61
C GLU A 28 -8.91 -0.78 -7.23
N PRO A 29 -10.14 -0.63 -6.69
CA PRO A 29 -10.31 -0.29 -5.28
C PRO A 29 -9.75 -1.42 -4.41
N VAL A 30 -9.14 -1.05 -3.28
CA VAL A 30 -8.69 -2.04 -2.30
C VAL A 30 -9.88 -2.41 -1.42
N ALA A 31 -10.34 -3.65 -1.53
CA ALA A 31 -11.54 -4.12 -0.83
C ALA A 31 -11.41 -4.03 0.70
N GLU A 32 -10.24 -4.39 1.22
CA GLU A 32 -9.92 -4.39 2.65
C GLU A 32 -8.55 -3.71 2.86
N PRO A 33 -8.52 -2.38 3.01
CA PRO A 33 -7.27 -1.65 3.22
C PRO A 33 -6.64 -1.99 4.58
N LEU A 34 -5.31 -2.14 4.59
CA LEU A 34 -4.57 -2.33 5.84
C LEU A 34 -4.47 -1.01 6.63
N ASP A 35 -4.59 -1.09 7.96
CA ASP A 35 -4.33 0.05 8.83
C ASP A 35 -2.81 0.30 8.94
N ALA A 36 -2.36 1.34 8.23
CA ALA A 36 -0.97 1.75 8.22
C ALA A 36 -0.46 2.18 9.61
N ALA A 37 -1.29 2.84 10.42
CA ALA A 37 -0.89 3.33 11.73
C ALA A 37 -0.69 2.16 12.71
N ALA A 38 -1.62 1.21 12.72
CA ALA A 38 -1.50 -0.01 13.51
C ALA A 38 -0.25 -0.82 13.13
N ARG A 39 0.00 -1.02 11.82
CA ARG A 39 1.21 -1.73 11.34
C ARG A 39 2.51 -1.01 11.74
N ALA A 40 2.55 0.32 11.61
CA ALA A 40 3.74 1.10 11.99
C ALA A 40 4.00 1.05 13.51
N ALA A 41 2.95 1.09 14.34
CA ALA A 41 3.08 0.93 15.78
C ALA A 41 3.64 -0.46 16.15
N ALA A 42 3.14 -1.52 15.52
CA ALA A 42 3.62 -2.89 15.74
C ALA A 42 5.11 -3.06 15.36
N LEU A 43 5.57 -2.42 14.27
CA LEU A 43 6.98 -2.44 13.88
C LEU A 43 7.88 -1.73 14.90
N ARG A 44 7.47 -0.56 15.39
CA ARG A 44 8.23 0.19 16.40
C ARG A 44 8.35 -0.58 17.72
N GLY A 45 7.29 -1.28 18.13
CA GLY A 45 7.30 -2.09 19.35
C GLY A 45 8.21 -3.34 19.29
N ARG A 46 8.58 -3.79 18.09
CA ARG A 46 9.51 -4.93 17.89
C ARG A 46 10.98 -4.53 17.88
N ALA A 47 11.26 -3.24 17.72
CA ALA A 47 12.61 -2.69 17.66
C ALA A 47 13.11 -2.18 19.03
N ALA A 48 12.28 -2.27 20.07
CA ALA A 48 12.58 -1.94 21.47
C ALA A 48 12.96 -3.21 22.25
#